data_AF-A0A2P5BHD2-F1
#
_entry.id   AF-A0A2P5BHD2-F1
#
_cell.length_a   1.000
_cell.length_b   1.000
_cell.length_c   1.000
_cell.angle_alpha   90.00
_cell.angle_beta   90.00
_cell.angle_gamma   90.00
#
_symmetry.space_group_name_H-M   'P 1'
#
loop_
_entity.id
_entity.type
_entity.pdbx_description
1 polymer ?
#
loop_
_entity_poly.entity_id
_entity_poly.type
_entity_poly.pdbx_seq_one_letter_code
_entity_poly.pdbx_strand_id
1 'polypeptide(L)'
;MKVLLGAHDVWEVVEKGYEEPRDESTLSSTQKDSLKDSRKRDKKALFLIYQALDDDEFEKISSATSAKEAWEKLQISYKGEEKVKKVRLQTLRGEFDLLHMTETESIAD
;
A
#
# COMPACT_ATOMS: atom_id res chain seq x y z
N MET A 1 1.52 -9.36 -8.62
CA MET A 1 1.42 -8.00 -9.19
C MET A 1 2.76 -7.37 -9.59
N LYS A 2 3.83 -7.44 -8.78
CA LYS A 2 5.16 -6.85 -9.13
C LYS A 2 5.71 -7.31 -10.48
N VAL A 3 5.61 -8.60 -10.81
CA VAL A 3 6.04 -9.15 -12.12
C VAL A 3 5.24 -8.54 -13.28
N LEU A 4 3.91 -8.46 -13.16
CA LEU A 4 3.03 -7.88 -14.18
C LEU A 4 3.38 -6.40 -14.44
N LEU A 5 3.52 -5.61 -13.38
CA LEU A 5 3.85 -4.18 -13.47
C LEU A 5 5.30 -3.96 -13.96
N GLY A 6 6.23 -4.83 -13.57
CA GLY A 6 7.60 -4.83 -14.06
C GLY A 6 7.68 -5.11 -15.56
N ALA A 7 6.93 -6.09 -16.07
CA ALA A 7 6.87 -6.40 -17.50
C ALA A 7 6.30 -5.25 -18.36
N HIS A 8 5.63 -4.29 -17.74
CA HIS A 8 5.06 -3.11 -18.40
C HIS A 8 5.88 -1.83 -18.16
N ASP A 9 7.03 -1.93 -17.49
CA ASP A 9 7.91 -0.83 -17.10
C ASP A 9 7.22 0.25 -16.25
N VAL A 10 6.31 -0.17 -15.37
CA VAL A 10 5.56 0.74 -14.49
C VAL A 10 5.73 0.47 -13.00
N TRP A 11 6.57 -0.49 -12.60
CA TRP A 11 6.80 -0.77 -11.18
C TRP A 11 7.35 0.44 -10.43
N GLU A 12 8.28 1.19 -11.01
CA GLU A 12 8.92 2.33 -10.33
C GLU A 12 7.91 3.43 -9.95
N VAL A 13 6.93 3.73 -10.81
CA VAL A 13 5.92 4.77 -10.51
C VAL A 13 4.97 4.30 -9.41
N VAL A 14 4.75 3.00 -9.27
CA VAL A 14 3.93 2.43 -8.17
C VAL A 14 4.69 2.49 -6.85
N GLU A 15 5.99 2.17 -6.87
CA GLU A 15 6.81 2.10 -5.65
C GLU A 15 7.21 3.49 -5.13
N LYS A 16 7.68 4.38 -6.02
CA LYS A 16 8.15 5.72 -5.64
C LYS A 16 7.01 6.74 -5.67
N GLY A 17 6.06 6.57 -6.57
CA GLY A 17 5.07 7.59 -6.91
C GLY A 17 5.64 8.59 -7.91
N TYR A 18 4.81 9.56 -8.29
CA TYR A 18 5.25 10.76 -8.96
C TYR A 18 4.63 11.97 -8.26
N GLU A 19 5.31 13.11 -8.33
CA GLU A 19 4.79 14.35 -7.79
C GLU A 19 4.04 15.11 -8.87
N GLU A 20 2.83 15.53 -8.53
CA GLU A 20 2.00 16.38 -9.37
C GLU A 20 2.27 17.85 -8.99
N PRO A 21 2.93 18.65 -9.86
CA PRO A 21 3.26 20.03 -9.54
C PRO A 21 2.00 20.89 -9.40
N ARG A 22 1.98 21.79 -8.42
CA ARG A 22 0.87 22.76 -8.25
C ARG A 22 0.82 23.79 -9.38
N ASP A 23 1.98 24.10 -9.97
CA ASP A 23 2.10 25.05 -11.07
C ASP A 23 3.10 24.53 -12.10
N GLU A 24 2.61 24.27 -13.32
CA GLU A 24 3.40 23.80 -14.44
C GLU A 24 4.05 24.96 -15.24
N SER A 25 3.71 26.22 -14.94
CA SER A 25 4.17 27.39 -15.71
C SER A 25 5.67 27.64 -15.60
N THR A 26 6.27 27.26 -14.48
CA THR A 26 7.71 27.42 -14.18
C THR A 26 8.57 26.29 -14.74
N LEU A 27 7.95 25.23 -15.27
CA LEU A 27 8.67 24.06 -15.77
C LEU A 27 9.26 24.32 -17.16
N SER A 28 10.53 23.94 -17.33
CA SER A 28 11.16 23.85 -18.64
C SER A 28 10.49 22.80 -19.53
N SER A 29 10.74 22.85 -20.85
CA SER A 29 10.20 21.87 -21.79
C SER A 29 10.51 20.42 -21.38
N THR A 30 11.77 20.15 -21.02
CA THR A 30 12.23 18.80 -20.61
C THR A 30 11.51 18.31 -19.36
N GLN A 31 11.23 19.19 -18.40
CA GLN A 31 10.48 18.84 -17.19
C GLN A 31 9.02 18.53 -17.49
N LYS A 32 8.40 19.27 -18.43
CA LYS A 32 7.02 19.01 -18.89
C LYS A 32 6.90 17.65 -19.58
N ASP A 33 7.87 17.32 -20.44
CA ASP A 33 7.90 16.02 -21.11
C ASP A 33 8.04 14.87 -20.09
N SER A 34 8.94 15.03 -19.12
CA SER A 34 9.13 14.05 -18.03
C SER A 34 7.88 13.89 -17.15
N LEU A 35 7.17 14.98 -16.86
CA LEU A 35 5.92 14.96 -16.10
C LEU A 35 4.82 14.24 -16.89
N LYS A 36 4.68 14.52 -18.18
CA LYS A 36 3.71 13.88 -19.06
C LYS A 36 3.95 12.37 -19.13
N ASP A 37 5.21 11.95 -19.24
CA ASP A 37 5.58 10.54 -19.21
C ASP A 37 5.26 9.87 -17.87
N SER A 38 5.51 10.56 -16.75
CA SER A 38 5.20 10.07 -15.41
C SER A 38 3.70 9.89 -15.21
N ARG A 39 2.88 10.89 -15.59
CA ARG A 39 1.41 10.81 -15.59
C ARG A 39 0.91 9.63 -16.42
N LYS A 40 1.47 9.42 -17.62
CA LYS A 40 1.09 8.31 -18.49
C LYS A 40 1.41 6.94 -17.86
N ARG A 41 2.59 6.81 -17.26
CA ARG A 41 3.00 5.58 -16.56
C ARG A 41 2.12 5.32 -15.34
N ASP A 42 1.79 6.34 -14.57
CA ASP A 42 0.87 6.23 -13.43
C ASP A 42 -0.50 5.72 -13.86
N LYS A 43 -1.12 6.31 -14.90
CA LYS A 43 -2.42 5.83 -15.38
C LYS A 43 -2.36 4.42 -15.95
N LYS A 44 -1.29 4.06 -16.65
CA LYS A 44 -1.06 2.68 -17.12
C LYS A 44 -0.96 1.71 -15.93
N ALA A 45 -0.22 2.07 -14.89
CA ALA A 45 -0.09 1.25 -13.69
C ALA A 45 -1.43 1.08 -12.96
N LEU A 46 -2.16 2.17 -12.76
CA LEU A 46 -3.45 2.15 -12.09
C LEU A 46 -4.46 1.28 -12.84
N PHE A 47 -4.49 1.39 -14.17
CA PHE A 47 -5.29 0.52 -15.02
C PHE A 47 -4.93 -0.96 -14.86
N LEU A 48 -3.63 -1.31 -14.90
CA LEU A 48 -3.17 -2.69 -14.71
C LEU A 48 -3.49 -3.23 -13.32
N ILE A 49 -3.46 -2.38 -12.29
CA ILE A 49 -3.90 -2.75 -10.94
C ILE A 49 -5.39 -3.07 -10.99
N TYR A 50 -6.24 -2.19 -11.53
CA TYR A 50 -7.69 -2.42 -11.61
C TYR A 50 -8.08 -3.68 -12.40
N GLN A 51 -7.38 -3.98 -13.49
CA GLN A 51 -7.63 -5.20 -14.28
C GLN A 51 -7.28 -6.50 -13.55
N ALA A 52 -6.48 -6.43 -12.48
CA ALA A 52 -6.00 -7.59 -11.75
C ALA A 52 -6.78 -7.85 -10.45
N LEU A 53 -7.80 -7.05 -10.16
CA LEU A 53 -8.63 -7.16 -8.95
C LEU A 53 -10.02 -7.68 -9.29
N ASP A 54 -10.67 -8.32 -8.32
CA ASP A 54 -12.11 -8.54 -8.36
C ASP A 54 -12.89 -7.29 -7.92
N ASP A 55 -14.22 -7.37 -8.00
CA ASP A 55 -15.12 -6.24 -7.70
C ASP A 55 -14.99 -5.77 -6.23
N ASP A 56 -14.86 -6.70 -5.28
CA ASP A 56 -14.75 -6.41 -3.84
C ASP A 56 -13.43 -5.70 -3.52
N GLU A 57 -12.36 -6.08 -4.19
CA GLU A 57 -11.02 -5.50 -4.02
C GLU A 57 -10.88 -4.18 -4.76
N PHE A 58 -11.53 -4.05 -5.92
CA PHE A 58 -11.64 -2.79 -6.64
C PHE A 58 -12.37 -1.73 -5.80
N GLU A 59 -13.48 -2.06 -5.15
CA GLU A 59 -14.25 -1.11 -4.34
C GLU A 59 -13.37 -0.47 -3.25
N LYS A 60 -12.51 -1.26 -2.60
CA LYS A 60 -11.59 -0.80 -1.53
C LYS A 60 -10.58 0.26 -2.01
N ILE A 61 -10.23 0.26 -3.29
CA ILE A 61 -9.23 1.17 -3.86
C ILE A 61 -9.80 2.15 -4.88
N SER A 62 -11.09 2.11 -5.16
CA SER A 62 -11.79 2.93 -6.15
C SER A 62 -11.58 4.44 -5.99
N SER A 63 -11.33 4.90 -4.76
CA SER A 63 -11.03 6.29 -4.43
C SER A 63 -9.57 6.71 -4.69
N ALA A 64 -8.69 5.79 -5.09
CA ALA A 64 -7.29 6.10 -5.33
C ALA A 64 -7.09 6.92 -6.60
N THR A 65 -6.30 7.99 -6.48
CA THR A 65 -6.03 8.95 -7.56
C THR A 65 -4.73 8.66 -8.32
N SER A 66 -3.84 7.86 -7.71
CA SER A 66 -2.57 7.41 -8.26
C SER A 66 -2.37 5.92 -8.06
N ALA A 67 -1.51 5.31 -8.87
CA ALA A 67 -1.16 3.90 -8.77
C ALA A 67 -0.44 3.58 -7.44
N LYS A 68 0.34 4.53 -6.91
CA LYS A 68 0.97 4.40 -5.59
C LYS A 68 -0.08 4.33 -4.48
N GLU A 69 -1.03 5.26 -4.48
CA GLU A 69 -2.11 5.27 -3.47
C GLU A 69 -2.94 3.98 -3.54
N ALA A 70 -3.29 3.53 -4.74
CA ALA A 70 -3.98 2.26 -4.96
C ALA A 70 -3.19 1.08 -4.37
N TRP A 71 -1.88 1.02 -4.65
CA TRP A 71 -1.00 -0.02 -4.14
C TRP A 71 -0.86 0.01 -2.62
N GLU A 72 -0.71 1.19 -2.02
CA GLU A 72 -0.65 1.36 -0.56
C GLU A 72 -1.95 0.91 0.11
N LYS A 73 -3.12 1.26 -0.44
CA LYS A 73 -4.43 0.79 0.05
C LYS A 73 -4.54 -0.74 -0.02
N LEU A 74 -4.11 -1.36 -1.13
CA LEU A 74 -4.04 -2.82 -1.24
C LEU A 74 -3.10 -3.42 -0.19
N GLN A 75 -1.93 -2.83 0.03
CA GLN A 75 -1.00 -3.31 1.05
C GLN A 75 -1.64 -3.26 2.45
N ILE A 76 -2.35 -2.17 2.77
CA ILE A 76 -3.06 -2.02 4.04
C ILE A 76 -4.21 -3.03 4.16
N SER A 77 -4.98 -3.27 3.10
CA SER A 77 -6.12 -4.19 3.15
C SER A 77 -5.70 -5.65 3.38
N TYR A 78 -4.63 -6.11 2.73
CA TYR A 78 -4.18 -7.50 2.84
C TYR A 78 -3.22 -7.74 4.00
N LYS A 79 -2.31 -6.81 4.26
CA LYS A 79 -1.36 -6.97 5.36
C LYS A 79 -1.96 -6.48 6.67
N GLY A 80 -3.05 -5.73 6.67
CA GLY A 80 -3.54 -5.00 7.84
C GLY A 80 -2.67 -3.78 8.14
N GLU A 81 -3.27 -2.77 8.76
CA GLU A 81 -2.57 -1.56 9.16
C GLU A 81 -1.53 -1.89 10.26
N GLU A 82 -0.29 -1.41 10.12
CA GLU A 82 0.78 -1.71 11.08
C GLU A 82 0.45 -1.26 12.50
N LYS A 83 -0.33 -0.18 12.63
CA LYS A 83 -0.84 0.31 13.92
C LYS A 83 -1.76 -0.70 14.59
N VAL A 84 -2.68 -1.30 13.84
CA VAL A 84 -3.60 -2.34 14.36
C VAL A 84 -2.82 -3.56 14.85
N LYS A 85 -1.77 -3.97 14.11
CA LYS A 85 -0.87 -5.05 14.55
C LYS A 85 -0.16 -4.70 15.86
N LYS A 86 0.38 -3.49 15.97
CA LYS A 86 1.07 -3.02 17.18
C LYS A 86 0.14 -2.98 18.39
N VAL A 87 -1.08 -2.47 18.23
CA VAL A 87 -2.08 -2.44 19.31
C VAL A 87 -2.40 -3.86 19.77
N ARG A 88 -2.71 -4.79 18.85
CA ARG A 88 -2.98 -6.19 19.21
C ARG A 88 -1.79 -6.84 19.93
N LEU A 89 -0.57 -6.58 19.48
CA LEU A 89 0.64 -7.11 20.12
C LEU A 89 0.85 -6.54 21.53
N GLN A 90 0.57 -5.25 21.74
CA GLN A 90 0.59 -4.65 23.07
C GLN A 90 -0.48 -5.23 24.00
N THR A 91 -1.69 -5.46 23.51
CA THR A 91 -2.76 -6.11 24.26
C THR A 91 -2.35 -7.52 24.69
N LEU A 92 -1.88 -8.35 23.75
CA LEU A 92 -1.42 -9.71 24.04
C LEU A 92 -0.26 -9.72 25.04
N ARG A 93 0.65 -8.75 24.96
CA ARG A 93 1.73 -8.62 25.94
C ARG A 93 1.21 -8.28 27.33
N GLY A 94 0.25 -7.37 27.44
CA GLY A 94 -0.39 -7.06 28.72
C GLY A 94 -1.14 -8.26 29.31
N GLU A 95 -1.85 -9.02 28.49
CA GLU A 95 -2.52 -10.27 28.91
C GLU A 95 -1.49 -11.31 29.37
N PHE A 96 -0.37 -11.46 28.65
CA PHE A 96 0.71 -12.36 29.04
C PHE A 96 1.36 -11.95 30.36
N ASP A 97 1.63 -10.66 30.56
CA ASP A 97 2.22 -10.15 31.79
C ASP A 97 1.27 -10.31 33.00
N LEU A 98 -0.05 -10.42 32.75
CA LEU A 98 -1.07 -10.67 33.77
C LEU A 98 -1.28 -12.18 34.07
N LEU A 99 -0.82 -13.06 33.19
CA LEU A 99 -0.85 -14.50 33.45
C LEU A 99 0.07 -14.82 34.62
N HIS A 100 -0.53 -15.35 35.69
CA HIS A 100 0.18 -15.94 36.80
C HIS A 100 -0.45 -17.29 37.11
N MET A 101 0.37 -18.27 37.48
CA MET A 101 -0.14 -19.55 37.96
C MET A 101 -0.89 -19.34 39.27
N THR A 102 -2.05 -19.97 39.36
CA THR A 102 -2.80 -20.07 40.62
C THR A 102 -2.19 -21.16 41.50
N GLU A 103 -2.42 -21.11 42.82
CA GLU A 103 -1.87 -22.09 43.79
C GLU A 103 -2.27 -23.55 43.49
N THR A 104 -3.34 -23.75 42.71
CA THR A 104 -3.85 -25.06 42.30
C THR A 104 -3.33 -25.54 40.95
N GLU A 105 -2.69 -24.67 40.17
CA GLU A 105 -2.04 -25.07 38.93
C GLU A 105 -0.70 -25.73 39.26
N SER A 106 -0.45 -26.88 38.64
CA SER A 106 0.79 -27.65 38.78
C SER A 106 1.45 -27.69 37.41
N ILE A 107 2.76 -27.43 37.34
CA ILE A 107 3.55 -27.73 36.16
C ILE A 107 3.82 -29.24 36.19
N ALA A 108 2.90 -30.04 35.66
CA ALA A 108 3.15 -31.46 35.41
C ALA A 108 3.69 -31.64 33.99
N ASP A 109 4.70 -32.51 33.84
CA ASP A 109 5.42 -32.83 32.59
C ASP A 109 4.51 -33.36 31.46
#